data_AF-A0A5S4T7D4-F1
#
_entry.id   AF-A0A5S4T7D4-F1
#
_cell.length_a   1.000
_cell.length_b   1.000
_cell.length_c   1.000
_cell.angle_alpha   90.00
_cell.angle_beta   90.00
_cell.angle_gamma   90.00
#
_symmetry.space_group_name_H-M   'P 1'
#
loop_
_entity.id
_entity.type
_entity.pdbx_description
1 polymer ?
#
loop_
_entity_poly.entity_id
_entity_poly.type
_entity_poly.pdbx_seq_one_letter_code
_entity_poly.pdbx_strand_id
1 'polypeptide(L)'
;MKKLLSLSLLAVSLLSLSACESVDRAIKGDKYVDGKIAKEESEAASKAYEENIQKALKADASQFPQLNKEVGKDEAKVVMKTSQGDITLKLFPKYAPLAVENFLTHAKNGYYDKVTFHRVINDFMIQAGDPKGNGTGGESIWKGKDAKKAAGN
;
A
#
# COMPACT_ATOMS: atom_id res chain seq x y z
N MET A 1 -18.24 -32.49 -67.77
CA MET A 1 -18.69 -31.93 -66.48
C MET A 1 -18.26 -32.88 -65.36
N LYS A 2 -17.20 -32.53 -64.60
CA LYS A 2 -16.71 -33.15 -63.34
C LYS A 2 -15.34 -32.53 -63.03
N LYS A 3 -15.32 -31.23 -62.75
CA LYS A 3 -14.17 -30.47 -62.23
C LYS A 3 -14.76 -29.48 -61.24
N LEU A 4 -14.81 -29.78 -59.94
CA LEU A 4 -15.14 -28.81 -58.87
C LEU A 4 -15.01 -29.33 -57.42
N LEU A 5 -14.32 -30.44 -57.15
CA LEU A 5 -14.33 -31.05 -55.79
C LEU A 5 -12.95 -31.32 -55.16
N SER A 6 -11.86 -30.75 -55.69
CA SER A 6 -10.51 -30.99 -55.16
C SER A 6 -9.78 -29.75 -54.62
N LEU A 7 -10.43 -28.59 -54.56
CA LEU A 7 -9.78 -27.35 -54.10
C LEU A 7 -10.18 -26.90 -52.67
N SER A 8 -11.13 -27.56 -52.02
CA SER A 8 -11.53 -27.23 -50.63
C SER A 8 -10.74 -28.00 -49.56
N LEU A 9 -10.04 -29.08 -49.92
CA LEU A 9 -9.30 -29.90 -48.95
C LEU A 9 -7.89 -29.37 -48.66
N LEU A 10 -7.32 -28.53 -49.53
CA LEU A 10 -5.98 -27.97 -49.32
C LEU A 10 -5.97 -26.75 -48.39
N ALA A 11 -7.07 -25.99 -48.32
CA ALA A 11 -7.17 -24.79 -47.50
C ALA A 11 -7.42 -25.08 -45.99
N VAL A 12 -7.88 -26.28 -45.65
CA VAL A 12 -8.12 -26.68 -44.24
C VAL A 12 -6.84 -27.19 -43.56
N SER A 13 -5.81 -27.62 -44.32
CA SER A 13 -4.54 -28.11 -43.74
C SER A 13 -3.53 -27.00 -43.39
N LEU A 14 -3.75 -25.77 -43.87
CA LEU A 14 -2.89 -24.61 -43.54
C LEU A 14 -3.38 -23.83 -42.31
N LEU A 15 -4.60 -24.09 -41.84
CA LEU A 15 -5.16 -23.51 -40.61
C LEU A 15 -4.90 -24.36 -39.35
N SER A 16 -4.29 -25.54 -39.49
CA SER A 16 -4.00 -26.43 -38.36
C SER A 16 -2.56 -26.32 -37.82
N LEU A 17 -1.66 -25.56 -38.45
CA LEU A 17 -0.31 -25.35 -37.91
C LEU A 17 -0.19 -24.17 -36.92
N SER A 18 -1.14 -23.23 -36.90
CA SER A 18 -1.17 -22.16 -35.88
C SER A 18 -1.77 -22.61 -34.54
N ALA A 19 -2.37 -23.82 -34.50
CA ALA A 19 -2.98 -24.39 -33.31
C ALA A 19 -2.05 -25.36 -32.55
N CYS A 20 -0.88 -25.72 -33.09
CA CYS A 20 0.06 -26.61 -32.41
C CYS A 20 1.03 -25.87 -31.47
N GLU A 21 1.25 -24.56 -31.63
CA GLU A 21 2.10 -23.80 -30.67
C GLU A 21 1.43 -23.60 -29.30
N SER A 22 0.11 -23.69 -29.21
CA SER A 22 -0.64 -23.48 -27.95
C SER A 22 -0.76 -24.73 -27.09
N VAL A 23 -0.69 -25.93 -27.68
CA VAL A 23 -0.87 -27.21 -26.97
C VAL A 23 0.44 -27.69 -26.32
N ASP A 24 1.60 -27.47 -26.95
CA ASP A 24 2.90 -27.75 -26.31
C ASP A 24 3.14 -26.90 -25.05
N ARG A 25 2.51 -25.72 -24.97
CA ARG A 25 2.55 -24.82 -23.80
C ARG A 25 1.74 -25.34 -22.61
N ALA A 26 0.69 -26.12 -22.86
CA ALA A 26 -0.15 -26.70 -21.80
C ALA A 26 0.43 -28.02 -21.24
N ILE A 27 1.27 -28.73 -22.00
CA ILE A 27 1.85 -30.02 -21.59
C ILE A 27 3.15 -29.82 -20.79
N LYS A 28 3.88 -28.72 -20.97
CA LYS A 28 5.03 -28.35 -20.13
C LYS A 28 4.57 -27.54 -18.91
N GLY A 29 4.11 -28.24 -17.87
CA GLY A 29 3.65 -27.63 -16.61
C GLY A 29 4.61 -26.56 -16.03
N ASP A 30 4.02 -25.42 -15.66
CA ASP A 30 4.35 -24.51 -14.55
C ASP A 30 5.81 -24.07 -14.26
N LYS A 31 6.79 -24.36 -15.12
CA LYS A 31 8.18 -23.94 -14.88
C LYS A 31 8.83 -23.16 -16.01
N TYR A 32 8.08 -22.80 -17.04
CA TYR A 32 8.51 -21.79 -17.99
C TYR A 32 7.67 -20.54 -17.79
N VAL A 33 7.91 -19.83 -16.68
CA VAL A 33 7.77 -18.38 -16.72
C VAL A 33 8.69 -17.96 -17.84
N ASP A 34 8.10 -17.55 -18.97
CA ASP A 34 8.86 -17.13 -20.13
C ASP A 34 9.82 -16.04 -19.64
N GLY A 35 11.12 -16.33 -19.63
CA GLY A 35 12.12 -15.42 -19.05
C GLY A 35 12.08 -14.05 -19.71
N LYS A 36 11.48 -13.94 -20.91
CA LYS A 36 11.13 -12.70 -21.57
C LYS A 36 9.98 -11.95 -20.89
N ILE A 37 8.86 -12.60 -20.59
CA ILE A 37 7.72 -11.99 -19.88
C ILE A 37 8.14 -11.53 -18.48
N ALA A 38 8.84 -12.38 -17.71
CA ALA A 38 9.35 -11.99 -16.40
C ALA A 38 10.36 -10.84 -16.46
N LYS A 39 11.19 -10.80 -17.50
CA LYS A 39 12.16 -9.72 -17.71
C LYS A 39 11.48 -8.43 -18.17
N GLU A 40 10.48 -8.49 -19.04
CA GLU A 40 9.69 -7.35 -19.50
C GLU A 40 8.85 -6.75 -18.37
N GLU A 41 8.19 -7.58 -17.55
CA GLU A 41 7.46 -7.14 -16.36
C GLU A 41 8.41 -6.55 -15.31
N SER A 42 9.57 -7.18 -15.09
CA SER A 42 10.61 -6.66 -14.20
C SER A 42 11.19 -5.34 -14.69
N GLU A 43 11.48 -5.19 -15.99
CA GLU A 43 12.03 -3.96 -16.58
C GLU A 43 10.98 -2.83 -16.58
N ALA A 44 9.71 -3.14 -16.85
CA ALA A 44 8.62 -2.18 -16.75
C ALA A 44 8.41 -1.71 -15.30
N ALA A 45 8.44 -2.63 -14.33
CA ALA A 45 8.39 -2.29 -12.92
C ALA A 45 9.59 -1.46 -12.47
N SER A 46 10.78 -1.78 -12.98
CA SER A 46 12.03 -1.04 -12.69
C SER A 46 11.98 0.38 -13.25
N LYS A 47 11.54 0.55 -14.51
CA LYS A 47 11.37 1.87 -15.13
C LYS A 47 10.31 2.70 -14.42
N ALA A 48 9.16 2.10 -14.07
CA ALA A 48 8.13 2.79 -13.30
C ALA A 48 8.65 3.21 -11.91
N TYR A 49 9.46 2.37 -11.26
CA TYR A 49 10.11 2.71 -9.99
C TYR A 49 11.13 3.86 -10.15
N GLU A 50 11.97 3.82 -11.17
CA GLU A 50 12.93 4.88 -11.51
C GLU A 50 12.23 6.19 -11.82
N GLU A 51 11.17 6.18 -12.63
CA GLU A 51 10.35 7.36 -12.93
C GLU A 51 9.72 7.95 -11.66
N ASN A 52 9.19 7.10 -10.77
CA ASN A 52 8.64 7.54 -9.49
C ASN A 52 9.73 8.15 -8.58
N ILE A 53 10.93 7.58 -8.54
CA ILE A 53 12.08 8.16 -7.81
C ILE A 53 12.47 9.50 -8.42
N GLN A 54 12.62 9.60 -9.75
CA GLN A 54 12.98 10.85 -10.40
C GLN A 54 11.93 11.94 -10.16
N LYS A 55 10.64 11.57 -10.13
CA LYS A 55 9.55 12.47 -9.79
C LYS A 55 9.61 12.91 -8.32
N ALA A 56 9.91 12.00 -7.40
CA ALA A 56 10.07 12.31 -5.98
C ALA A 56 11.28 13.19 -5.70
N LEU A 57 12.41 12.96 -6.39
CA LEU A 57 13.63 13.76 -6.26
C LEU A 57 13.47 15.19 -6.81
N LYS A 58 12.58 15.37 -7.80
CA LYS A 58 12.27 16.68 -8.39
C LYS A 58 11.07 17.37 -7.72
N ALA A 59 10.42 16.70 -6.76
CA ALA A 59 9.29 17.28 -6.05
C ALA A 59 9.77 18.46 -5.20
N ASP A 60 9.06 19.58 -5.29
CA ASP A 60 9.40 20.78 -4.55
C ASP A 60 9.12 20.57 -3.05
N ALA A 61 9.97 21.14 -2.18
CA ALA A 61 9.85 20.97 -0.74
C ALA A 61 8.48 21.46 -0.20
N SER A 62 7.81 22.39 -0.88
CA SER A 62 6.44 22.83 -0.55
C SER A 62 5.39 21.73 -0.68
N GLN A 63 5.67 20.66 -1.43
CA GLN A 63 4.78 19.51 -1.57
C GLN A 63 4.83 18.57 -0.36
N PHE A 64 5.82 18.75 0.52
CA PHE A 64 6.03 17.96 1.72
C PHE A 64 5.78 18.81 2.97
N PRO A 65 4.51 19.03 3.34
CA PRO A 65 4.15 19.86 4.50
C PRO A 65 4.78 19.35 5.81
N GLN A 66 5.15 18.07 5.88
CA GLN A 66 5.86 17.49 7.02
C GLN A 66 7.27 18.02 7.25
N LEU A 67 7.91 18.60 6.24
CA LEU A 67 9.25 19.18 6.38
C LEU A 67 9.20 20.60 6.99
N ASN A 68 8.05 21.27 6.94
CA ASN A 68 7.85 22.56 7.59
C ASN A 68 7.58 22.35 9.10
N LYS A 69 8.31 23.08 9.94
CA LYS A 69 8.13 23.05 11.41
C LYS A 69 6.89 23.81 11.88
N GLU A 70 6.41 24.77 11.09
CA GLU A 70 5.20 25.51 11.40
C GLU A 70 3.96 24.65 11.16
N VAL A 71 2.92 24.89 11.98
CA VAL A 71 1.64 24.20 11.87
C VAL A 71 0.71 25.02 11.00
N GLY A 72 0.31 24.45 9.88
CA GLY A 72 -0.62 25.07 8.93
C GLY A 72 -2.04 25.19 9.48
N LYS A 73 -2.87 25.99 8.81
CA LYS A 73 -4.28 26.21 9.19
C LYS A 73 -5.12 24.92 9.25
N ASP A 74 -4.82 23.96 8.36
CA ASP A 74 -5.53 22.68 8.24
C ASP A 74 -4.76 21.52 8.89
N GLU A 75 -3.80 21.83 9.76
CA GLU A 75 -2.98 20.87 10.51
C GLU A 75 -3.30 20.97 12.01
N ALA A 76 -2.91 19.94 12.78
CA ALA A 76 -3.07 19.96 14.22
C ALA A 76 -1.74 19.76 14.94
N LYS A 77 -1.53 20.52 16.02
CA LYS A 77 -0.40 20.37 16.94
C LYS A 77 -0.85 19.61 18.18
N VAL A 78 -0.12 18.57 18.56
CA VAL A 78 -0.34 17.83 19.81
C VAL A 78 0.96 17.80 20.60
N VAL A 79 0.89 18.05 21.90
CA VAL A 79 2.02 17.86 22.82
C VAL A 79 1.73 16.65 23.68
N MET A 80 2.52 15.59 23.50
CA MET A 80 2.47 14.38 24.30
C MET A 80 3.48 14.49 25.44
N LYS A 81 2.99 14.55 26.67
CA LYS A 81 3.81 14.59 27.87
C LYS A 81 4.20 13.17 28.25
N THR A 82 5.49 12.87 28.28
CA THR A 82 5.99 11.54 28.63
C THR A 82 6.92 11.63 29.83
N SER A 83 7.25 10.48 30.44
CA SER A 83 8.25 10.42 31.51
C SER A 83 9.67 10.76 31.05
N GLN A 84 9.93 10.77 29.74
CA GLN A 84 11.24 11.11 29.14
C GLN A 84 11.24 12.50 28.49
N GLY A 85 10.23 13.32 28.77
CA GLY A 85 10.07 14.66 28.20
C GLY A 85 8.89 14.79 27.24
N ASP A 86 8.75 15.98 26.68
CA ASP A 86 7.61 16.32 25.82
C ASP A 86 7.93 16.00 24.35
N ILE A 87 7.01 15.30 23.68
CA ILE A 87 7.06 15.05 22.23
C ILE A 87 5.99 15.92 21.57
N THR A 88 6.40 16.78 20.63
CA THR A 88 5.47 17.58 19.83
C THR A 88 5.20 16.90 18.49
N LEU A 89 3.93 16.61 18.23
CA LEU A 89 3.45 16.00 17.00
C LEU A 89 2.72 17.03 16.12
N LYS A 90 2.97 16.94 14.82
CA LYS A 90 2.21 17.66 13.80
C LYS A 90 1.40 16.65 13.00
N LEU A 91 0.08 16.83 12.97
CA LEU A 91 -0.88 15.92 12.35
C LEU A 91 -1.50 16.56 11.12
N PHE A 92 -1.87 15.73 10.15
CA PHE A 92 -2.38 16.18 8.86
C PHE A 92 -3.77 15.62 8.55
N PRO A 93 -4.85 16.22 9.11
CA PRO A 93 -6.23 15.80 8.88
C PRO A 93 -6.61 15.64 7.40
N LYS A 94 -6.06 16.48 6.52
CA LYS A 94 -6.34 16.40 5.07
C LYS A 94 -5.91 15.07 4.44
N TYR A 95 -4.79 14.51 4.89
CA TYR A 95 -4.22 13.28 4.30
C TYR A 95 -4.70 12.01 5.02
N ALA A 96 -4.96 12.09 6.32
CA ALA A 96 -5.40 10.95 7.13
C ALA A 96 -6.57 11.33 8.05
N PRO A 97 -7.74 11.70 7.49
CA PRO A 97 -8.83 12.33 8.24
C PRO A 97 -9.34 11.45 9.39
N LEU A 98 -9.59 10.18 9.10
CA LEU A 98 -10.06 9.23 10.09
C LEU A 98 -9.02 9.02 11.20
N ALA A 99 -7.77 8.68 10.84
CA ALA A 99 -6.73 8.41 11.83
C ALA A 99 -6.48 9.60 12.77
N VAL A 100 -6.47 10.82 12.22
CA VAL A 100 -6.28 12.05 13.00
C VAL A 100 -7.49 12.33 13.90
N GLU A 101 -8.72 12.16 13.40
CA GLU A 101 -9.93 12.28 14.21
C GLU A 101 -9.93 11.30 15.39
N ASN A 102 -9.61 10.04 15.14
CA ASN A 102 -9.51 9.00 16.17
C ASN A 102 -8.47 9.35 17.22
N PHE A 103 -7.25 9.72 16.79
CA PHE A 103 -6.15 10.07 17.69
C PHE A 103 -6.49 11.29 18.54
N LEU A 104 -6.97 12.38 17.93
CA LEU A 104 -7.31 13.61 18.64
C LEU A 104 -8.46 13.41 19.63
N THR A 105 -9.45 12.61 19.28
CA THR A 105 -10.58 12.31 20.16
C THR A 105 -10.13 11.49 21.36
N HIS A 106 -9.33 10.45 21.15
CA HIS A 106 -8.74 9.65 22.23
C HIS A 106 -7.85 10.49 23.15
N ALA A 107 -7.00 11.33 22.57
CA ALA A 107 -6.15 12.24 23.34
C ALA A 107 -6.97 13.20 24.22
N LYS A 108 -8.04 13.81 23.67
CA LYS A 108 -8.94 14.70 24.43
C LYS A 108 -9.69 13.97 25.55
N ASN A 109 -9.98 12.68 25.37
CA ASN A 109 -10.67 11.85 26.35
C ASN A 109 -9.73 11.22 27.38
N GLY A 110 -8.42 11.54 27.35
CA GLY A 110 -7.43 10.95 28.28
C GLY A 110 -7.13 9.47 28.03
N TYR A 111 -7.50 8.92 26.87
CA TYR A 111 -7.34 7.49 26.56
C TYR A 111 -5.87 7.03 26.61
N TYR A 112 -4.95 7.92 26.26
CA TYR A 112 -3.51 7.65 26.26
C TYR A 112 -2.83 7.95 27.59
N ASP A 113 -3.55 8.44 28.60
CA ASP A 113 -2.97 8.78 29.89
C ASP A 113 -2.43 7.52 30.57
N LYS A 114 -1.17 7.57 31.00
CA LYS A 114 -0.44 6.46 31.64
C LYS A 114 -0.29 5.20 30.75
N VAL A 115 -0.57 5.30 29.45
CA VAL A 115 -0.29 4.22 28.49
C VAL A 115 1.22 4.14 28.24
N THR A 116 1.77 2.92 28.24
CA THR A 116 3.20 2.68 28.07
C THR A 116 3.60 2.47 26.61
N PHE A 117 4.88 2.71 26.32
CA PHE A 117 5.52 2.19 25.12
C PHE A 117 5.87 0.71 25.34
N HIS A 118 5.01 -0.20 24.91
CA HIS A 118 5.14 -1.64 25.16
C HIS A 118 6.12 -2.34 24.21
N ARG A 119 6.53 -1.68 23.13
CA ARG A 119 7.53 -2.20 22.19
C ARG A 119 8.52 -1.11 21.81
N VAL A 120 9.81 -1.40 21.97
CA VAL A 120 10.92 -0.52 21.62
C VAL A 120 11.94 -1.36 20.86
N ILE A 121 12.20 -1.01 19.60
CA ILE A 121 13.20 -1.64 18.76
C ILE A 121 14.16 -0.56 18.28
N ASN A 122 15.42 -0.70 18.68
CA ASN A 122 16.49 0.21 18.30
C ASN A 122 16.60 0.30 16.78
N ASP A 123 16.84 1.52 16.30
CA ASP A 123 17.01 1.85 14.88
C ASP A 123 15.82 1.46 13.99
N PHE A 124 14.64 1.27 14.59
CA PHE A 124 13.42 0.94 13.87
C PHE A 124 12.22 1.76 14.36
N MET A 125 11.64 1.40 15.52
CA MET A 125 10.40 2.03 15.98
C MET A 125 10.13 1.83 17.47
N ILE A 126 9.30 2.73 18.01
CA ILE A 126 8.60 2.58 19.28
C ILE A 126 7.10 2.44 19.02
N GLN A 127 6.41 1.64 19.83
CA GLN A 127 4.97 1.40 19.72
C GLN A 127 4.28 1.63 21.08
N ALA A 128 3.16 2.33 21.04
CA ALA A 128 2.30 2.64 22.19
C ALA A 128 0.82 2.63 21.77
N GLY A 129 -0.05 3.09 22.65
CA GLY A 129 -1.49 3.24 22.37
C GLY A 129 -2.35 2.05 22.79
N ASP A 130 -1.77 1.06 23.49
CA ASP A 130 -2.51 -0.06 24.07
C ASP A 130 -2.70 0.14 25.60
N PRO A 131 -3.93 0.37 26.08
CA PRO A 131 -4.21 0.48 27.51
C PRO A 131 -3.88 -0.77 28.33
N LYS A 132 -3.80 -1.96 27.71
CA LYS A 132 -3.38 -3.20 28.37
C LYS A 132 -1.86 -3.32 28.48
N GLY A 133 -1.12 -2.57 27.67
CA GLY A 133 0.35 -2.56 27.65
C GLY A 133 0.99 -3.86 27.13
N ASN A 134 0.23 -4.77 26.51
CA ASN A 134 0.74 -6.05 26.02
C ASN A 134 0.76 -6.16 24.49
N GLY A 135 0.37 -5.11 23.78
CA GLY A 135 0.34 -5.01 22.32
C GLY A 135 -0.91 -5.60 21.66
N THR A 136 -1.92 -6.00 22.44
CA THR A 136 -3.13 -6.68 21.91
C THR A 136 -4.43 -5.92 22.17
N GLY A 137 -4.37 -4.85 22.98
CA GLY A 137 -5.52 -3.97 23.18
C GLY A 137 -5.52 -2.78 22.22
N GLY A 138 -6.28 -1.76 22.59
CA GLY A 138 -6.57 -0.64 21.70
C GLY A 138 -7.92 -0.79 21.01
N GLU A 139 -8.70 0.27 20.99
CA GLU A 139 -9.99 0.33 20.29
C GLU A 139 -10.14 1.69 19.62
N SER A 140 -10.79 1.75 18.46
CA SER A 140 -11.09 3.03 17.80
C SER A 140 -12.35 3.68 18.37
N ILE A 141 -12.50 4.98 18.15
CA ILE A 141 -13.70 5.74 18.57
C ILE A 141 -14.99 5.30 17.86
N TRP A 142 -14.85 4.54 16.77
CA TRP A 142 -15.97 4.01 15.98
C TRP A 142 -16.37 2.59 16.38
N LYS A 143 -15.66 1.94 17.31
CA LYS A 143 -16.05 0.60 17.77
C LYS A 143 -17.51 0.63 18.24
N GLY A 144 -18.32 -0.28 17.69
CA GLY A 144 -19.76 -0.38 17.97
C GLY A 144 -20.64 0.71 17.33
N LYS A 145 -20.05 1.68 16.61
CA LYS A 145 -20.76 2.77 15.93
C LYS A 145 -20.69 2.65 14.41
N ASP A 146 -19.52 2.34 13.87
CA ASP A 146 -19.29 2.15 12.44
C ASP A 146 -18.24 1.06 12.23
N ALA A 147 -18.69 -0.12 11.80
CA ALA A 147 -17.83 -1.28 11.65
C ALA A 147 -16.79 -1.13 10.52
N LYS A 148 -17.10 -0.36 9.47
CA LYS A 148 -16.17 -0.17 8.34
C LYS A 148 -15.00 0.70 8.79
N LYS A 149 -15.31 1.85 9.38
CA LYS A 149 -14.28 2.76 9.94
C LYS A 149 -13.51 2.09 11.08
N ALA A 150 -14.18 1.32 11.94
CA ALA A 150 -13.52 0.61 13.02
C ALA A 150 -12.52 -0.45 12.54
N ALA A 151 -12.80 -1.09 11.40
CA ALA A 151 -11.90 -2.06 10.77
C ALA A 151 -10.74 -1.40 9.99
N GLY A 152 -10.72 -0.07 9.86
CA GLY A 152 -9.69 0.65 9.10
C GLY A 152 -9.86 0.55 7.58
N ASN A 153 -11.07 0.21 7.11
CA ASN A 153 -11.42 0.07 5.69
C ASN A 153 -12.20 1.26 5.15
#